data_AF-A0A3A2ZFJ4-F1
#
_entry.id   AF-A0A3A2ZFJ4-F1
#
_cell.length_a   1.000
_cell.length_b   1.000
_cell.length_c   1.000
_cell.angle_alpha   90.00
_cell.angle_beta   90.00
_cell.angle_gamma   90.00
#
_symmetry.space_group_name_H-M   'P 1'
#
loop_
_entity.id
_entity.type
_entity.pdbx_description
1 polymer ?
#
loop_
_entity_poly.entity_id
_entity_poly.type
_entity_poly.pdbx_seq_one_letter_code
_entity_poly.pdbx_strand_id
1 'polypeptide(L)'
;MDDTMIGKFITELPMDDPSEMRVSSKPIHYIKELGSGVHGAVYLAVIESKEYAIKVWKWQSDIDLAERLRIYTSPFSHECRAFARLQSRGENGTWAVKCHGWIKLSDEQYRSLPRRYGFPLIHWAIVKEYLPNPIQLSDIPEIVRKKEIARQALMYNPHNCDILPRNFRGSFIVDLGNTITYPYPLYWSNWGFENAYETLISG
;
A
#
# COMPACT_ATOMS: atom_id res chain seq x y z
N MET A 1 6.96 8.41 -24.72
CA MET A 1 5.99 9.07 -23.82
C MET A 1 6.70 9.21 -22.49
N ASP A 2 6.85 10.46 -22.06
CA ASP A 2 7.74 10.86 -20.98
C ASP A 2 7.07 10.61 -19.61
N ASP A 3 7.61 9.65 -18.85
CA ASP A 3 7.16 9.29 -17.50
C ASP A 3 7.59 10.32 -16.43
N THR A 4 8.05 11.52 -16.83
CA THR A 4 8.23 12.68 -15.93
C THR A 4 6.92 13.22 -15.33
N MET A 5 5.77 12.76 -15.85
CA MET A 5 4.42 13.27 -15.58
C MET A 5 3.88 13.03 -14.16
N ILE A 6 4.53 12.17 -13.37
CA ILE A 6 4.30 12.02 -11.93
C ILE A 6 5.61 12.43 -11.26
N GLY A 7 5.88 13.73 -11.28
CA GLY A 7 7.14 14.30 -10.82
C GLY A 7 7.50 13.75 -9.45
N LYS A 8 8.58 12.94 -9.38
CA LYS A 8 9.19 12.37 -8.18
C LYS A 8 8.33 12.58 -6.91
N PHE A 9 7.31 11.76 -6.71
CA PHE A 9 6.76 11.52 -5.37
C PHE A 9 7.69 10.61 -4.54
N ILE A 10 8.86 10.31 -5.10
CA ILE A 10 9.96 9.58 -4.51
C ILE A 10 10.97 10.63 -4.03
N THR A 11 11.09 10.74 -2.72
CA THR A 11 12.11 11.51 -2.01
C THR A 11 13.51 11.09 -2.46
N GLU A 12 14.52 11.96 -2.30
CA GLU A 12 15.94 11.53 -2.42
C GLU A 12 16.43 10.79 -1.17
N LEU A 13 15.60 10.79 -0.12
CA LEU A 13 15.75 10.00 1.10
C LEU A 13 15.11 8.61 0.92
N PRO A 14 15.53 7.60 1.69
CA PRO A 14 14.99 6.25 1.55
C PRO A 14 13.47 6.23 1.75
N MET A 15 12.81 5.45 0.89
CA MET A 15 11.35 5.35 0.75
C MET A 15 10.60 4.87 2.01
N ASP A 16 11.31 4.64 3.11
CA ASP A 16 10.79 4.30 4.42
C ASP A 16 10.70 5.50 5.37
N ASP A 17 11.08 6.71 4.94
CA ASP A 17 10.93 7.93 5.74
C ASP A 17 9.53 8.56 5.56
N PRO A 18 8.63 8.43 6.56
CA PRO A 18 7.28 8.98 6.50
C PRO A 18 7.22 10.50 6.73
N SER A 19 8.36 11.15 7.02
CA SER A 19 8.43 12.56 7.40
C SER A 19 8.50 13.54 6.22
N GLU A 20 8.90 13.11 5.03
CA GLU A 20 8.99 13.97 3.83
C GLU A 20 7.86 13.73 2.82
N MET A 21 6.61 13.86 3.28
CA MET A 21 5.45 13.72 2.40
C MET A 21 5.02 15.05 1.78
N ARG A 22 4.86 15.03 0.45
CA ARG A 22 4.39 16.18 -0.32
C ARG A 22 2.87 16.28 -0.24
N VAL A 23 2.37 17.49 -0.06
CA VAL A 23 0.95 17.81 -0.25
C VAL A 23 0.71 17.90 -1.75
N SER A 24 -0.27 17.14 -2.26
CA SER A 24 -0.67 17.27 -3.67
C SER A 24 -1.42 18.59 -3.84
N SER A 25 -0.90 19.48 -4.71
CA SER A 25 -1.61 20.70 -5.12
C SER A 25 -2.69 20.44 -6.18
N LYS A 26 -2.78 19.21 -6.69
CA LYS A 26 -3.72 18.86 -7.76
C LYS A 26 -5.12 18.58 -7.17
N PRO A 27 -6.21 19.08 -7.79
CA PRO A 27 -7.56 18.71 -7.41
C PRO A 27 -7.79 17.20 -7.52
N ILE A 28 -8.53 16.64 -6.56
CA ILE A 28 -8.93 15.24 -6.52
C ILE A 28 -10.45 15.18 -6.59
N HIS A 29 -10.98 14.56 -7.63
CA HIS A 29 -12.43 14.40 -7.81
C HIS A 29 -12.84 12.98 -7.41
N TYR A 30 -13.31 12.79 -6.18
CA TYR A 30 -13.79 11.49 -5.73
C TYR A 30 -15.12 11.12 -6.40
N ILE A 31 -15.17 9.94 -7.00
CA ILE A 31 -16.36 9.40 -7.65
C ILE A 31 -17.19 8.61 -6.64
N LYS A 32 -16.59 7.62 -5.97
CA LYS A 32 -17.27 6.73 -5.01
C LYS A 32 -16.29 6.01 -4.09
N GLU A 33 -16.79 5.54 -2.95
CA GLU A 33 -16.08 4.57 -2.12
C GLU A 33 -16.08 3.19 -2.80
N LEU A 34 -14.91 2.58 -2.94
CA LEU A 34 -14.72 1.21 -3.45
C LEU A 34 -14.80 0.17 -2.33
N GLY A 35 -14.47 0.55 -1.09
CA GLY A 35 -14.61 -0.28 0.10
C GLY A 35 -13.87 0.31 1.29
N SER A 36 -14.18 -0.20 2.48
CA SER A 36 -13.55 0.19 3.73
C SER A 36 -13.25 -1.02 4.60
N GLY A 37 -12.22 -0.89 5.44
CA GLY A 37 -11.73 -1.96 6.31
C GLY A 37 -11.12 -1.42 7.60
N VAL A 38 -10.40 -2.28 8.32
CA VAL A 38 -9.77 -1.93 9.60
C VAL A 38 -8.75 -0.79 9.45
N HIS A 39 -8.05 -0.74 8.32
CA HIS A 39 -6.94 0.20 8.12
C HIS A 39 -7.34 1.54 7.48
N GLY A 40 -8.49 1.61 6.81
CA GLY A 40 -8.81 2.77 5.98
C GLY A 40 -10.04 2.57 5.10
N ALA A 41 -10.25 3.53 4.21
CA ALA A 41 -11.24 3.49 3.14
C ALA A 41 -10.56 3.74 1.78
N VAL A 42 -11.03 3.08 0.74
CA VAL A 42 -10.52 3.20 -0.63
C VAL A 42 -11.57 3.88 -1.49
N TYR A 43 -11.16 4.90 -2.23
CA TYR A 43 -12.03 5.69 -3.09
C TYR A 43 -11.57 5.58 -4.54
N LEU A 44 -12.52 5.48 -5.46
CA LEU A 44 -12.29 5.77 -6.87
C LEU A 44 -12.28 7.29 -7.02
N ALA A 45 -11.24 7.83 -7.63
CA ALA A 45 -11.11 9.26 -7.87
C ALA A 45 -10.47 9.54 -9.23
N VAL A 46 -10.76 10.72 -9.78
CA VAL A 46 -10.10 11.25 -10.97
C VAL A 46 -9.10 12.32 -10.55
N ILE A 47 -7.87 12.17 -11.02
CA ILE A 47 -6.82 13.19 -10.93
C ILE A 47 -6.33 13.40 -12.37
N GLU A 48 -6.38 14.63 -12.86
CA GLU A 48 -5.92 15.00 -14.21
C GLU A 48 -6.48 14.07 -15.32
N SER A 49 -7.79 13.83 -15.28
CA SER A 49 -8.52 12.98 -16.24
C SER A 49 -8.17 11.49 -16.22
N LYS A 50 -7.38 11.02 -15.25
CA LYS A 50 -7.10 9.59 -15.04
C LYS A 50 -7.73 9.07 -13.75
N GLU A 51 -8.27 7.85 -13.80
CA GLU A 51 -8.86 7.16 -12.66
C GLU A 51 -7.80 6.50 -11.78
N TYR A 52 -7.95 6.65 -10.47
CA TYR A 52 -7.09 6.08 -9.45
C TYR A 52 -7.89 5.48 -8.29
N ALA A 53 -7.30 4.50 -7.62
CA ALA A 53 -7.74 4.04 -6.32
C ALA A 53 -6.93 4.76 -5.22
N ILE A 54 -7.60 5.59 -4.42
CA ILE A 54 -6.99 6.35 -3.33
C ILE A 54 -7.39 5.71 -2.00
N LYS A 55 -6.42 5.12 -1.30
CA LYS A 55 -6.62 4.56 0.05
C LYS A 55 -6.30 5.62 1.09
N VAL A 56 -7.29 6.05 1.85
CA VAL A 56 -7.17 7.00 2.97
C VAL A 56 -7.19 6.23 4.29
N TRP A 57 -6.28 6.55 5.19
CA TRP A 57 -6.04 5.74 6.39
C TRP A 57 -6.91 6.16 7.57
N LYS A 58 -7.14 5.23 8.51
CA LYS A 58 -7.70 5.53 9.83
C LYS A 58 -6.57 5.85 10.81
N TRP A 59 -6.86 6.68 11.81
CA TRP A 59 -5.96 6.80 12.96
C TRP A 59 -5.93 5.46 13.72
N GLN A 60 -4.73 4.96 14.02
CA GLN A 60 -4.55 3.78 14.88
C GLN A 60 -3.81 4.20 16.15
N SER A 61 -4.51 4.23 17.28
CA SER A 61 -4.00 4.79 18.54
C SER A 61 -3.40 3.79 19.51
N ASP A 62 -3.54 2.48 19.32
CA ASP A 62 -3.64 1.63 20.53
C ASP A 62 -2.38 0.83 20.91
N ILE A 63 -1.21 1.12 20.33
CA ILE A 63 0.04 0.46 20.76
C ILE A 63 0.98 1.48 21.42
N ASP A 64 1.31 1.20 22.69
CA ASP A 64 2.31 1.94 23.49
C ASP A 64 3.73 1.51 23.09
N LEU A 65 4.16 1.95 21.90
CA LEU A 65 5.54 1.87 21.45
C LEU A 65 6.16 3.27 21.45
N ALA A 66 7.49 3.37 21.50
CA ALA A 66 8.17 4.63 21.22
C ALA A 66 7.64 5.21 19.89
N GLU A 67 7.35 6.52 19.85
CA GLU A 67 6.66 7.20 18.74
C GLU A 67 7.22 6.83 17.36
N ARG A 68 8.55 6.74 17.27
CA ARG A 68 9.25 6.34 16.05
C ARG A 68 8.91 4.92 15.60
N LEU A 69 8.90 3.95 16.52
CA LEU A 69 8.54 2.56 16.23
C LEU A 69 7.08 2.43 15.82
N ARG A 70 6.16 3.16 16.48
CA ARG A 70 4.73 3.17 16.13
C ARG A 70 4.49 3.50 14.66
N ILE A 71 5.23 4.48 14.14
CA ILE A 71 5.10 4.88 12.75
C ILE A 71 5.58 3.75 11.85
N TYR A 72 6.80 3.21 12.05
CA TYR A 72 7.37 2.16 11.19
C TYR A 72 6.61 0.83 11.23
N THR A 73 5.87 0.54 12.29
CA THR A 73 5.06 -0.69 12.44
C THR A 73 3.60 -0.48 12.08
N SER A 74 3.22 0.72 11.64
CA SER A 74 1.85 1.01 11.23
C SER A 74 1.51 0.31 9.91
N PRO A 75 0.25 -0.11 9.69
CA PRO A 75 -0.19 -0.65 8.41
C PRO A 75 0.04 0.29 7.23
N PHE A 76 0.01 1.61 7.46
CA PHE A 76 0.37 2.60 6.47
C PHE A 76 1.83 2.45 6.04
N SER A 77 2.75 2.42 7.01
CA SER A 77 4.17 2.27 6.75
C SER A 77 4.51 0.90 6.16
N HIS A 78 3.82 -0.18 6.56
CA HIS A 78 3.96 -1.49 5.92
C HIS A 78 3.66 -1.41 4.41
N GLU A 79 2.51 -0.83 4.07
CA GLU A 79 2.09 -0.72 2.68
C GLU A 79 3.01 0.19 1.85
N CYS A 80 3.41 1.35 2.41
CA CYS A 80 4.40 2.23 1.78
C CYS A 80 5.73 1.51 1.53
N ARG A 81 6.26 0.80 2.53
CA ARG A 81 7.54 0.08 2.42
C ARG A 81 7.48 -1.08 1.43
N ALA A 82 6.35 -1.78 1.36
CA ALA A 82 6.17 -2.85 0.39
C ALA A 82 6.17 -2.30 -1.05
N PHE A 83 5.39 -1.25 -1.33
CA PHE A 83 5.41 -0.60 -2.65
C PHE A 83 6.78 0.01 -2.95
N ALA A 84 7.45 0.57 -1.95
CA ALA A 84 8.78 1.10 -2.10
C ALA A 84 9.81 0.06 -2.52
N ARG A 85 9.75 -1.12 -1.90
CA ARG A 85 10.61 -2.25 -2.23
C ARG A 85 10.36 -2.76 -3.64
N LEU A 86 9.11 -2.81 -4.08
CA LEU A 86 8.79 -3.12 -5.48
C LEU A 86 9.36 -2.07 -6.43
N GLN A 87 9.17 -0.79 -6.13
CA GLN A 87 9.70 0.31 -6.94
C GLN A 87 11.23 0.28 -7.06
N SER A 88 11.95 0.08 -5.95
CA SER A 88 13.42 0.04 -5.95
C SER A 88 13.99 -1.12 -6.75
N ARG A 89 13.18 -2.16 -7.00
CA ARG A 89 13.55 -3.33 -7.81
C ARG A 89 13.09 -3.25 -9.26
N GLY A 90 12.37 -2.19 -9.66
CA GLY A 90 11.74 -2.10 -10.98
C GLY A 90 10.51 -2.99 -11.14
N GLU A 91 9.91 -3.44 -10.02
CA GLU A 91 8.80 -4.41 -9.95
C GLU A 91 7.46 -3.73 -9.57
N ASN A 92 7.38 -2.41 -9.69
CA ASN A 92 6.14 -1.69 -9.42
C ASN A 92 5.08 -2.01 -10.49
N GLY A 93 3.93 -2.55 -10.08
CA GLY A 93 2.89 -3.00 -11.00
C GLY A 93 3.05 -4.44 -11.50
N THR A 94 3.91 -5.27 -10.89
CA THR A 94 4.06 -6.69 -11.28
C THR A 94 3.33 -7.63 -10.34
N TRP A 95 3.73 -7.70 -9.06
CA TRP A 95 3.05 -8.50 -8.03
C TRP A 95 1.83 -7.79 -7.44
N ALA A 96 2.01 -6.52 -7.09
CA ALA A 96 0.96 -5.65 -6.62
C ALA A 96 0.59 -4.62 -7.70
N VAL A 97 -0.57 -4.00 -7.54
CA VAL A 97 -1.02 -2.90 -8.39
C VAL A 97 0.02 -1.78 -8.44
N LYS A 98 0.13 -1.07 -9.58
CA LYS A 98 1.08 0.05 -9.69
C LYS A 98 0.75 1.11 -8.65
N CYS A 99 1.72 1.42 -7.79
CA CYS A 99 1.64 2.50 -6.82
C CYS A 99 2.27 3.75 -7.42
N HIS A 100 1.54 4.87 -7.35
CA HIS A 100 1.99 6.17 -7.85
C HIS A 100 2.58 7.05 -6.74
N GLY A 101 2.43 6.63 -5.48
CA GLY A 101 3.00 7.29 -4.31
C GLY A 101 1.98 7.49 -3.20
N TRP A 102 2.37 8.27 -2.21
CA TRP A 102 1.55 8.65 -1.08
C TRP A 102 1.52 10.17 -0.94
N ILE A 103 0.40 10.67 -0.44
CA ILE A 103 0.12 12.11 -0.34
C ILE A 103 -0.49 12.43 1.02
N LYS A 104 -0.22 13.64 1.48
CA LYS A 104 -1.02 14.27 2.54
C LYS A 104 -2.10 15.11 1.85
N LEU A 105 -3.36 14.73 2.07
CA LEU A 105 -4.53 15.47 1.60
C LEU A 105 -4.57 16.84 2.27
N SER A 106 -4.91 17.87 1.51
CA SER A 106 -5.32 19.15 2.08
C SER A 106 -6.65 19.00 2.81
N ASP A 107 -6.96 19.94 3.70
CA ASP A 107 -8.26 20.03 4.35
C ASP A 107 -9.44 20.00 3.36
N GLU A 108 -9.28 20.66 2.21
CA GLU A 108 -10.29 20.69 1.14
C GLU A 108 -10.48 19.32 0.50
N GLN A 109 -9.37 18.68 0.10
CA GLN A 109 -9.36 17.31 -0.46
C GLN A 109 -9.88 16.28 0.54
N TYR A 110 -9.67 16.48 1.84
CA TYR A 110 -10.19 15.60 2.87
C TYR A 110 -11.69 15.81 3.11
N ARG A 111 -12.17 17.07 3.10
CA ARG A 111 -13.60 17.39 3.26
C ARG A 111 -14.43 16.92 2.07
N SER A 112 -13.86 16.83 0.87
CA SER A 112 -14.55 16.35 -0.33
C SER A 112 -14.67 14.83 -0.42
N LEU A 113 -14.08 14.07 0.51
CA LEU A 113 -14.26 12.62 0.58
C LEU A 113 -15.75 12.26 0.72
N PRO A 114 -16.29 11.33 -0.08
CA PRO A 114 -17.61 10.77 0.13
C PRO A 114 -17.68 10.13 1.52
N ARG A 115 -18.33 10.80 2.48
CA ARG A 115 -18.40 10.33 3.86
C ARG A 115 -19.49 9.28 4.01
N ARG A 116 -19.14 8.15 4.62
CA ARG A 116 -20.08 7.26 5.30
C ARG A 116 -19.85 7.34 6.81
N TYR A 117 -20.88 7.00 7.59
CA TYR A 117 -20.76 6.88 9.04
C TYR A 117 -19.62 5.91 9.40
N GLY A 118 -18.65 6.34 10.21
CA GLY A 118 -17.48 5.53 10.56
C GLY A 118 -16.39 6.28 11.35
N PHE A 119 -15.27 5.59 11.56
CA PHE A 119 -14.10 6.09 12.29
C PHE A 119 -13.40 7.26 11.58
N PRO A 120 -12.76 8.20 12.32
CA PRO A 120 -12.07 9.33 11.73
C PRO A 120 -10.90 8.86 10.85
N LEU A 121 -10.98 9.23 9.57
CA LEU A 121 -9.86 9.10 8.63
C LEU A 121 -8.82 10.17 8.93
N ILE A 122 -7.57 9.90 8.58
CA ILE A 122 -6.46 10.86 8.66
C ILE A 122 -6.13 11.36 7.26
N HIS A 123 -5.43 12.49 7.16
CA HIS A 123 -5.12 13.12 5.87
C HIS A 123 -4.12 12.32 5.02
N TRP A 124 -3.65 11.17 5.48
CA TRP A 124 -2.67 10.37 4.76
C TRP A 124 -3.39 9.46 3.76
N ALA A 125 -2.88 9.40 2.53
CA ALA A 125 -3.44 8.56 1.48
C ALA A 125 -2.36 7.95 0.58
N ILE A 126 -2.65 6.79 -0.02
CA ILE A 126 -1.84 6.16 -1.06
C ILE A 126 -2.62 6.19 -2.37
N VAL A 127 -1.96 6.61 -3.45
CA VAL A 127 -2.51 6.69 -4.80
C VAL A 127 -2.04 5.47 -5.59
N LYS A 128 -2.99 4.66 -6.06
CA LYS A 128 -2.75 3.40 -6.78
C LYS A 128 -3.48 3.39 -8.10
N GLU A 129 -2.97 2.62 -9.05
CA GLU A 129 -3.70 2.33 -10.28
C GLU A 129 -5.08 1.73 -9.92
N TYR A 130 -6.12 2.20 -10.59
CA TYR A 130 -7.44 1.60 -10.43
C TYR A 130 -7.59 0.39 -11.36
N LEU A 131 -7.91 -0.76 -10.78
CA LEU A 131 -8.26 -1.97 -11.52
C LEU A 131 -9.73 -2.33 -11.22
N PRO A 132 -10.65 -2.25 -12.21
CA PRO A 132 -12.08 -2.44 -11.96
C PRO A 132 -12.48 -3.90 -11.78
N ASN A 133 -11.70 -4.82 -12.36
CA ASN A 133 -12.10 -6.22 -12.46
C ASN A 133 -11.80 -7.00 -11.16
N PRO A 134 -12.78 -7.69 -10.57
CA PRO A 134 -12.53 -8.58 -9.44
C PRO A 134 -11.68 -9.78 -9.89
N ILE A 135 -11.10 -10.48 -8.92
CA ILE A 135 -10.40 -11.75 -9.14
C ILE A 135 -11.34 -12.81 -9.74
N GLN A 136 -10.83 -13.58 -10.69
CA GLN A 136 -11.47 -14.75 -11.30
C GLN A 136 -10.63 -16.00 -11.05
N LEU A 137 -11.23 -17.19 -11.20
CA LEU A 137 -10.49 -18.46 -11.05
C LEU A 137 -9.34 -18.58 -12.06
N SER A 138 -9.47 -17.99 -13.24
CA SER A 138 -8.42 -17.93 -14.26
C SER A 138 -7.20 -17.11 -13.85
N ASP A 139 -7.30 -16.24 -12.84
CA ASP A 139 -6.19 -15.44 -12.35
C ASP A 139 -5.28 -16.22 -11.39
N ILE A 140 -5.77 -17.32 -10.80
CA ILE A 140 -5.07 -18.09 -9.76
C ILE A 140 -3.67 -18.55 -10.19
N PRO A 141 -3.47 -19.13 -11.39
CA PRO A 141 -2.13 -19.54 -11.83
C PRO A 141 -1.13 -18.38 -11.86
N GLU A 142 -1.58 -17.20 -12.31
CA GLU A 142 -0.73 -16.01 -12.37
C GLU A 142 -0.46 -15.44 -10.97
N ILE A 143 -1.43 -15.48 -10.06
CA ILE A 143 -1.25 -15.11 -8.65
C ILE A 143 -0.18 -15.98 -7.99
N VAL A 144 -0.24 -17.30 -8.21
CA VAL A 144 0.74 -18.25 -7.69
C VAL A 144 2.12 -17.96 -8.27
N ARG A 145 2.22 -17.73 -9.59
CA ARG A 145 3.48 -17.39 -10.27
C ARG A 145 4.12 -16.12 -9.70
N LYS A 146 3.32 -15.08 -9.46
CA LYS A 146 3.81 -13.78 -8.95
C LYS A 146 4.26 -13.83 -7.48
N LYS A 147 3.96 -14.88 -6.70
CA LYS A 147 4.48 -15.03 -5.32
C LYS A 147 6.02 -15.00 -5.27
N GLU A 148 6.66 -15.48 -6.33
CA GLU A 148 8.13 -15.47 -6.45
C GLU A 148 8.70 -14.04 -6.44
N ILE A 149 7.97 -13.06 -6.97
CA ILE A 149 8.40 -11.66 -6.98
C ILE A 149 8.45 -11.11 -5.55
N ALA A 150 7.42 -11.39 -4.74
CA ALA A 150 7.40 -11.02 -3.33
C ALA A 150 8.57 -11.66 -2.57
N ARG A 151 8.88 -12.91 -2.91
CA ARG A 151 10.00 -13.66 -2.34
C ARG A 151 11.33 -13.03 -2.62
N GLN A 152 11.61 -12.73 -3.88
CA GLN A 152 12.84 -12.06 -4.28
C GLN A 152 12.93 -10.62 -3.75
N ALA A 153 11.79 -9.99 -3.45
CA ALA A 153 11.72 -8.67 -2.85
C ALA A 153 11.90 -8.68 -1.31
N LEU A 154 12.03 -9.85 -0.68
CA LEU A 154 12.10 -10.03 0.78
C LEU A 154 10.87 -9.43 1.48
N MET A 155 9.71 -9.69 0.90
CA MET A 155 8.41 -9.31 1.45
C MET A 155 7.69 -10.53 1.97
N TYR A 156 7.10 -10.39 3.15
CA TYR A 156 6.42 -11.46 3.87
C TYR A 156 5.01 -11.01 4.25
N ASN A 157 4.03 -11.89 4.09
CA ASN A 157 2.66 -11.64 4.53
C ASN A 157 2.32 -12.54 5.72
N PRO A 158 2.31 -12.01 6.96
CA PRO A 158 1.98 -12.80 8.15
C PRO A 158 0.61 -13.43 8.01
N HIS A 159 0.54 -14.74 8.26
CA HIS A 159 -0.71 -15.52 8.22
C HIS A 159 -1.53 -15.39 6.93
N ASN A 160 -0.89 -15.00 5.81
CA ASN A 160 -1.57 -14.73 4.54
C ASN A 160 -2.73 -13.73 4.66
N CYS A 161 -2.65 -12.80 5.62
CA CYS A 161 -3.71 -11.82 5.93
C CYS A 161 -4.09 -10.95 4.74
N ASP A 162 -3.16 -10.66 3.81
CA ASP A 162 -3.50 -9.93 2.59
C ASP A 162 -3.82 -10.84 1.39
N ILE A 163 -3.59 -12.16 1.46
CA ILE A 163 -3.89 -13.11 0.38
C ILE A 163 -5.35 -13.56 0.46
N LEU A 164 -6.25 -12.60 0.35
CA LEU A 164 -7.70 -12.82 0.43
C LEU A 164 -8.35 -12.29 -0.86
N PRO A 165 -9.37 -12.97 -1.44
CA PRO A 165 -9.95 -12.58 -2.73
C PRO A 165 -10.35 -11.10 -2.83
N ARG A 166 -10.81 -10.50 -1.73
CA ARG A 166 -11.17 -9.07 -1.65
C ARG A 166 -10.01 -8.11 -1.95
N ASN A 167 -8.78 -8.53 -1.68
CA ASN A 167 -7.54 -7.77 -1.85
C ASN A 167 -6.90 -7.99 -3.22
N PHE A 168 -7.58 -8.69 -4.14
CA PHE A 168 -7.13 -8.87 -5.51
C PHE A 168 -8.00 -8.14 -6.52
N ARG A 169 -7.38 -7.64 -7.58
CA ARG A 169 -8.05 -7.21 -8.81
C ARG A 169 -7.31 -7.84 -9.99
N GLY A 170 -7.99 -8.74 -10.71
CA GLY A 170 -7.31 -9.73 -11.55
C GLY A 170 -6.26 -10.50 -10.73
N SER A 171 -5.04 -10.58 -11.26
CA SER A 171 -3.90 -11.23 -10.61
C SER A 171 -3.03 -10.30 -9.74
N PHE A 172 -3.48 -9.10 -9.41
CA PHE A 172 -2.70 -8.10 -8.66
C PHE A 172 -3.25 -7.89 -7.25
N ILE A 173 -2.34 -7.83 -6.27
CA ILE A 173 -2.68 -7.43 -4.90
C ILE A 173 -2.89 -5.91 -4.84
N VAL A 174 -3.96 -5.48 -4.18
CA VAL A 174 -4.30 -4.04 -4.01
C VAL A 174 -4.16 -3.54 -2.57
N ASP A 175 -3.99 -4.44 -1.59
CA ASP A 175 -3.78 -4.10 -0.18
C ASP A 175 -2.55 -4.84 0.36
N LEU A 176 -1.55 -4.10 0.82
CA LEU A 176 -0.32 -4.62 1.43
C LEU A 176 -0.15 -4.13 2.88
N GLY A 177 -1.23 -3.72 3.55
CA GLY A 177 -1.18 -3.15 4.90
C GLY A 177 -0.65 -4.10 5.98
N ASN A 178 -0.67 -5.42 5.74
CA ASN A 178 -0.05 -6.40 6.64
C ASN A 178 1.30 -6.91 6.13
N THR A 179 1.77 -6.44 4.97
CA THR A 179 3.01 -6.93 4.38
C THR A 179 4.23 -6.39 5.12
N ILE A 180 5.02 -7.29 5.66
CA ILE A 180 6.30 -7.03 6.30
C ILE A 180 7.39 -7.01 5.23
N THR A 181 8.25 -5.99 5.27
CA THR A 181 9.41 -5.88 4.37
C THR A 181 10.70 -5.95 5.17
N TYR A 182 11.64 -6.79 4.74
CA TYR A 182 12.96 -6.90 5.36
C TYR A 182 13.88 -5.72 4.98
N PRO A 183 14.66 -5.13 5.91
CA PRO A 183 14.74 -5.43 7.34
C PRO A 183 13.52 -4.93 8.11
N TYR A 184 13.00 -5.69 9.07
CA TYR A 184 11.86 -5.24 9.88
C TYR A 184 12.33 -4.58 11.19
N PRO A 185 11.82 -3.38 11.56
CA PRO A 185 12.32 -2.61 12.71
C PRO A 185 12.32 -3.32 14.06
N LEU A 186 11.40 -4.27 14.27
CA LEU A 186 11.28 -5.00 15.56
C LEU A 186 11.99 -6.35 15.58
N TYR A 187 12.39 -6.91 14.43
CA TYR A 187 13.04 -8.22 14.32
C TYR A 187 14.38 -8.08 13.61
N TRP A 188 15.43 -7.82 14.39
CA TRP A 188 16.80 -7.68 13.88
C TRP A 188 17.65 -8.92 14.20
N SER A 189 17.38 -10.00 13.47
CA SER A 189 18.43 -10.90 13.01
C SER A 189 18.05 -11.45 11.63
N ASN A 190 19.03 -11.54 10.71
CA ASN A 190 18.85 -12.24 9.43
C ASN A 190 18.21 -13.62 9.65
N TRP A 191 18.68 -14.32 10.70
CA TRP A 191 18.20 -15.63 11.14
C TRP A 191 16.70 -15.66 11.48
N GLY A 192 16.18 -14.65 12.17
CA GLY A 192 14.76 -14.59 12.54
C GLY A 192 13.85 -14.37 11.33
N PHE A 193 14.28 -13.55 10.37
CA PHE A 193 13.57 -13.39 9.11
C PHE A 193 13.67 -14.67 8.26
N GLU A 194 14.87 -15.19 8.03
CA GLU A 194 15.12 -16.41 7.24
C GLU A 194 14.34 -17.62 7.79
N ASN A 195 14.35 -17.87 9.11
CA ASN A 195 13.58 -18.98 9.67
C ASN A 195 12.07 -18.77 9.62
N ALA A 196 11.57 -17.57 9.91
CA ALA A 196 10.13 -17.28 9.77
C ALA A 196 9.69 -17.39 8.29
N TYR A 197 10.56 -17.00 7.37
CA TYR A 197 10.34 -17.02 5.95
C TYR A 197 10.39 -18.46 5.38
N GLU A 198 11.43 -19.23 5.67
CA GLU A 198 11.64 -20.59 5.16
C GLU A 198 10.65 -21.61 5.73
N THR A 199 10.28 -21.49 7.02
CA THR A 199 9.34 -22.42 7.69
C THR A 199 7.91 -22.30 7.16
N LEU A 200 7.54 -21.19 6.52
CA LEU A 200 6.16 -20.90 6.10
C LEU A 200 5.93 -20.97 4.59
N ILE A 201 6.99 -21.07 3.78
CA ILE A 201 6.92 -21.20 2.31
C ILE A 201 7.02 -22.66 1.87
N SER A 202 7.50 -23.53 2.76
CA SER A 202 7.57 -24.99 2.56
C SER A 202 6.29 -25.73 3.01
N GLY A 203 5.26 -25.00 3.46
CA GLY A 203 3.94 -25.52 3.84
C GLY A 203 2.84 -25.18 2.85
#